data_AF-A0A958MTK2-F1
#
_entry.id   AF-A0A958MTK2-F1
#
_cell.length_a   1.000
_cell.length_b   1.000
_cell.length_c   1.000
_cell.angle_alpha   90.00
_cell.angle_beta   90.00
_cell.angle_gamma   90.00
#
_symmetry.space_group_name_H-M   'P 1'
#
loop_
_entity.id
_entity.type
_entity.pdbx_description
1 polymer ?
#
loop_
_entity_poly.entity_id
_entity_poly.type
_entity_poly.pdbx_seq_one_letter_code
_entity_poly.pdbx_strand_id
1 'polypeptide(L)'
;NTRGMEDSPEVSPDGRFVIVGSYSPVDFGYCAVNGHDYQHPACNSNFYDFSGTERPGLFGANRILSSSEIDHRIPSLNYDPKTALIPIATPPVASFGFRLQPDGSYAQPFVIGIDADGYSWQQTYGFTFDWTFGDFASIFFSWNELGEQPETNNDIYGALVRLGQEVKIGEYQDAQLINFKAVKANIDPIPVCGQLDCEFGNPNITPTRIWFDNERQSDDLFFADRIGADFGPPKRVPLSVVGRGESMPHFKGNTLYYMCDTGLCAADLTEGADPALLESWSEERQIMAPLTLLPWTINAGRAGRVVAVSEPSLATIREGQVDKLYLYFGYITQTQYGTGERDFGADWAVGRVPIR
;
A
#
# COMPACT_ATOMS: atom_id res chain seq x y z
N ASN A 1 10.84 5.85 9.68
CA ASN A 1 11.62 6.05 10.93
C ASN A 1 11.16 5.14 12.07
N THR A 2 9.98 4.55 11.97
CA THR A 2 9.46 3.48 12.83
C THR A 2 10.06 2.14 12.42
N ARG A 3 10.26 1.23 13.40
CA ARG A 3 10.54 -0.19 13.11
C ARG A 3 9.24 -0.93 12.81
N GLY A 4 9.34 -2.00 12.03
CA GLY A 4 8.20 -2.80 11.59
C GLY A 4 8.19 -2.97 10.08
N MET A 5 7.09 -3.51 9.59
CA MET A 5 6.79 -3.61 8.17
C MET A 5 5.82 -2.50 7.79
N GLU A 6 6.02 -1.88 6.64
CA GLU A 6 5.26 -0.77 6.05
C GLU A 6 5.13 -1.05 4.57
N ASP A 7 3.99 -0.73 3.96
CA ASP A 7 3.81 -0.86 2.53
C ASP A 7 3.25 0.44 1.92
N SER A 8 3.31 0.54 0.60
CA SER A 8 2.48 1.43 -0.22
C SER A 8 2.41 2.89 0.25
N PRO A 9 3.51 3.67 0.15
CA PRO A 9 3.45 5.08 0.45
C PRO A 9 2.73 5.85 -0.66
N GLU A 10 1.63 6.52 -0.33
CA GLU A 10 0.94 7.43 -1.22
C GLU A 10 1.05 8.86 -0.72
N VAL A 11 1.63 9.74 -1.54
CA VAL A 11 1.76 11.16 -1.23
C VAL A 11 0.66 11.97 -1.90
N SER A 12 0.02 12.84 -1.12
CA SER A 12 -1.00 13.77 -1.63
C SER A 12 -0.48 14.66 -2.77
N PRO A 13 -1.35 15.11 -3.70
CA PRO A 13 -0.93 15.89 -4.87
C PRO A 13 -0.21 17.20 -4.52
N ASP A 14 -0.53 17.79 -3.37
CA ASP A 14 0.11 19.00 -2.83
C ASP A 14 1.33 18.72 -1.93
N GLY A 15 1.67 17.44 -1.72
CA GLY A 15 2.80 16.98 -0.90
C GLY A 15 2.63 17.20 0.59
N ARG A 16 1.45 17.61 1.08
CA ARG A 16 1.26 17.95 2.50
C ARG A 16 1.02 16.75 3.39
N PHE A 17 0.54 15.66 2.82
CA PHE A 17 0.25 14.42 3.50
C PHE A 17 0.87 13.24 2.76
N VAL A 18 1.28 12.22 3.52
CA VAL A 18 1.60 10.88 3.02
C VAL A 18 0.80 9.86 3.81
N ILE A 19 0.19 8.90 3.12
CA ILE A 19 -0.38 7.70 3.71
C ILE A 19 0.62 6.58 3.49
N VAL A 20 0.89 5.79 4.52
CA VAL A 20 1.68 4.56 4.44
C VAL A 20 0.71 3.42 4.74
N GLY A 21 0.54 2.54 3.76
CA GLY A 21 -0.29 1.35 3.86
C GLY A 21 0.30 0.30 4.81
N SER A 22 -0.58 -0.53 5.37
CA SER A 22 -0.24 -1.85 5.94
C SER A 22 0.93 -1.85 6.95
N TYR A 23 0.98 -0.91 7.88
CA TYR A 23 1.97 -0.94 8.96
C TYR A 23 1.71 -2.08 9.94
N SER A 24 2.74 -2.90 10.21
CA SER A 24 2.76 -3.94 11.23
C SER A 24 3.96 -3.77 12.16
N PRO A 25 3.79 -3.85 13.49
CA PRO A 25 4.91 -3.83 14.44
C PRO A 25 5.69 -5.16 14.51
N VAL A 26 5.27 -6.16 13.73
CA VAL A 26 5.86 -7.50 13.58
C VAL A 26 6.20 -7.73 12.11
N ASP A 27 7.13 -8.62 11.81
CA ASP A 27 7.35 -9.12 10.45
C ASP A 27 6.08 -9.82 9.92
N PHE A 28 5.28 -9.06 9.17
CA PHE A 28 3.99 -9.50 8.64
C PHE A 28 4.15 -10.63 7.62
N GLY A 29 5.17 -10.54 6.77
CA GLY A 29 5.46 -11.55 5.76
C GLY A 29 5.80 -12.90 6.39
N TYR A 30 6.63 -12.89 7.42
CA TYR A 30 6.91 -14.10 8.19
C TYR A 30 5.63 -14.63 8.87
N CYS A 31 4.94 -13.80 9.64
CA CYS A 31 3.89 -14.30 10.53
C CYS A 31 2.57 -14.66 9.85
N ALA A 32 2.05 -13.77 9.00
CA ALA A 32 0.73 -13.93 8.42
C ALA A 32 0.80 -14.50 7.00
N VAL A 33 1.69 -13.99 6.14
CA VAL A 33 1.77 -14.40 4.73
C VAL A 33 2.28 -15.84 4.59
N ASN A 34 3.35 -16.20 5.31
CA ASN A 34 3.83 -17.59 5.34
C ASN A 34 2.99 -18.52 6.24
N GLY A 35 1.98 -17.97 6.93
CA GLY A 35 1.07 -18.74 7.78
C GLY A 35 1.74 -19.40 8.98
N HIS A 36 2.72 -18.74 9.60
CA HIS A 36 3.37 -19.27 10.79
C HIS A 36 2.41 -19.31 12.00
N ASP A 37 2.69 -20.27 12.88
CA ASP A 37 1.88 -20.52 14.07
C ASP A 37 1.86 -19.28 14.99
N TYR A 38 0.67 -18.95 15.51
CA TYR A 38 0.45 -17.82 16.42
C TYR A 38 1.25 -17.90 17.74
N GLN A 39 1.75 -19.08 18.12
CA GLN A 39 2.61 -19.29 19.28
C GLN A 39 4.10 -19.06 18.96
N HIS A 40 4.46 -18.86 17.70
CA HIS A 40 5.85 -18.69 17.32
C HIS A 40 6.43 -17.41 17.98
N PRO A 41 7.61 -17.48 18.64
CA PRO A 41 8.17 -16.32 19.36
C PRO A 41 8.36 -15.08 18.49
N ALA A 42 8.77 -15.27 17.22
CA ALA A 42 8.93 -14.17 16.28
C ALA A 42 7.62 -13.42 15.98
N CYS A 43 6.47 -14.10 16.11
CA CYS A 43 5.14 -13.50 15.86
C CYS A 43 4.54 -12.78 17.06
N ASN A 44 5.19 -12.89 18.22
CA ASN A 44 4.82 -12.22 19.45
C ASN A 44 5.82 -11.12 19.83
N SER A 45 7.08 -11.25 19.40
CA SER A 45 8.10 -10.21 19.51
C SER A 45 7.78 -9.04 18.57
N ASN A 46 7.54 -7.86 19.13
CA ASN A 46 7.07 -6.71 18.36
C ASN A 46 7.79 -5.41 18.74
N PHE A 47 7.71 -4.44 17.83
CA PHE A 47 8.30 -3.10 17.98
C PHE A 47 7.24 -2.02 18.25
N TYR A 48 6.07 -2.40 18.77
CA TYR A 48 5.00 -1.44 19.03
C TYR A 48 5.44 -0.40 20.06
N ASP A 49 5.26 0.88 19.73
CA ASP A 49 5.54 1.98 20.63
C ASP A 49 4.37 2.20 21.60
N PHE A 50 4.48 1.61 22.79
CA PHE A 50 3.50 1.78 23.87
C PHE A 50 3.38 3.23 24.39
N SER A 51 4.32 4.12 24.07
CA SER A 51 4.17 5.54 24.39
C SER A 51 3.15 6.23 23.48
N GLY A 52 2.80 5.61 22.35
CA GLY A 52 1.89 6.16 21.35
C GLY A 52 2.45 7.40 20.63
N THR A 53 3.76 7.60 20.64
CA THR A 53 4.37 8.79 20.03
C THR A 53 4.50 8.60 18.52
N GLU A 54 4.92 7.42 18.08
CA GLU A 54 5.22 7.17 16.67
C GLU A 54 4.00 6.73 15.85
N ARG A 55 3.10 5.92 16.44
CA ARG A 55 1.92 5.33 15.79
C ARG A 55 0.73 5.24 16.77
N PRO A 56 0.23 6.36 17.31
CA PRO A 56 -0.92 6.35 18.21
C PRO A 56 -2.17 5.81 17.52
N GLY A 57 -2.99 5.08 18.27
CA GLY A 57 -4.31 4.64 17.81
C GLY A 57 -4.28 3.53 16.77
N LEU A 58 -3.20 2.72 16.70
CA LEU A 58 -3.17 1.50 15.89
C LEU A 58 -4.44 0.66 16.14
N PHE A 59 -5.15 0.30 15.07
CA PHE A 59 -6.30 -0.61 15.19
C PHE A 59 -5.84 -1.95 15.74
N GLY A 60 -6.55 -2.48 16.74
CA GLY A 60 -6.12 -3.66 17.47
C GLY A 60 -4.93 -3.47 18.42
N ALA A 61 -4.50 -2.23 18.72
CA ALA A 61 -3.40 -1.98 19.66
C ALA A 61 -3.59 -2.65 21.04
N ASN A 62 -4.84 -2.76 21.50
CA ASN A 62 -5.21 -3.43 22.74
C ASN A 62 -4.86 -4.93 22.76
N ARG A 63 -4.63 -5.54 21.59
CA ARG A 63 -4.18 -6.93 21.45
C ARG A 63 -2.68 -7.09 21.65
N ILE A 64 -1.91 -6.00 21.60
CA ILE A 64 -0.46 -6.03 21.88
C ILE A 64 -0.29 -5.88 23.39
N LEU A 65 -0.08 -6.99 24.09
CA LEU A 65 -0.09 -7.03 25.56
C LEU A 65 1.26 -6.63 26.17
N SER A 66 2.35 -6.94 25.45
CA SER A 66 3.71 -6.55 25.80
C SER A 66 4.60 -6.58 24.57
N SER A 67 5.89 -6.26 24.71
CA SER A 67 6.88 -6.38 23.63
C SER A 67 7.10 -7.81 23.12
N SER A 68 6.56 -8.81 23.82
CA SER A 68 6.75 -10.24 23.52
C SER A 68 5.46 -11.05 23.58
N GLU A 69 4.29 -10.41 23.56
CA GLU A 69 3.00 -11.09 23.66
C GLU A 69 1.93 -10.33 22.88
N ILE A 70 1.26 -11.06 21.97
CA ILE A 70 0.13 -10.56 21.18
C ILE A 70 -1.06 -11.51 21.36
N ASP A 71 -2.24 -10.95 21.63
CA ASP A 71 -3.50 -11.66 21.53
C ASP A 71 -3.89 -11.84 20.06
N HIS A 72 -3.66 -13.02 19.52
CA HIS A 72 -3.97 -13.37 18.13
C HIS A 72 -5.46 -13.66 17.86
N ARG A 73 -6.34 -13.49 18.86
CA ARG A 73 -7.79 -13.50 18.63
C ARG A 73 -8.22 -12.19 17.97
N ILE A 74 -9.29 -12.25 17.18
CA ILE A 74 -9.89 -11.07 16.54
C ILE A 74 -11.37 -11.06 16.92
N PRO A 75 -11.70 -10.52 18.10
CA PRO A 75 -13.06 -10.56 18.64
C PRO A 75 -14.10 -9.98 17.68
N SER A 76 -13.80 -8.84 17.03
CA SER A 76 -14.69 -8.21 16.05
C SER A 76 -15.06 -9.12 14.87
N LEU A 77 -14.26 -10.13 14.56
CA LEU A 77 -14.48 -11.10 13.47
C LEU A 77 -14.80 -12.51 13.98
N ASN A 78 -14.98 -12.70 15.29
CA ASN A 78 -15.17 -14.02 15.90
C ASN A 78 -14.05 -15.04 15.56
N TYR A 79 -12.83 -14.55 15.32
CA TYR A 79 -11.68 -15.42 15.05
C TYR A 79 -10.93 -15.75 16.35
N ASP A 80 -10.70 -17.03 16.59
CA ASP A 80 -9.76 -17.51 17.61
C ASP A 80 -8.82 -18.55 16.98
N PRO A 81 -7.50 -18.28 16.93
CA PRO A 81 -6.55 -19.20 16.33
C PRO A 81 -6.47 -20.55 17.06
N LYS A 82 -6.92 -20.65 18.32
CA LYS A 82 -6.98 -21.93 19.06
C LYS A 82 -8.05 -22.87 18.52
N THR A 83 -9.08 -22.33 17.88
CA THR A 83 -10.22 -23.10 17.35
C THR A 83 -10.35 -23.02 15.84
N ALA A 84 -9.61 -22.12 15.19
CA ALA A 84 -9.60 -21.97 13.74
C ALA A 84 -9.05 -23.23 13.05
N LEU A 85 -9.55 -23.50 11.84
CA LEU A 85 -9.05 -24.60 11.01
C LEU A 85 -7.58 -24.41 10.61
N ILE A 86 -7.16 -23.16 10.44
CA ILE A 86 -5.78 -22.78 10.14
C ILE A 86 -5.33 -21.76 11.21
N PRO A 87 -4.53 -22.19 12.19
CA PRO A 87 -4.10 -21.36 13.31
C PRO A 87 -2.93 -20.46 12.89
N ILE A 88 -3.24 -19.34 12.23
CA ILE A 88 -2.24 -18.37 11.79
C ILE A 88 -2.03 -17.27 12.84
N ALA A 89 -0.81 -16.75 12.90
CA ALA A 89 -0.55 -15.50 13.61
C ALA A 89 -1.26 -14.32 12.93
N THR A 90 -1.91 -13.48 13.73
CA THR A 90 -2.66 -12.30 13.26
C THR A 90 -2.19 -11.02 13.96
N PRO A 91 -0.90 -10.62 13.82
CA PRO A 91 -0.43 -9.37 14.42
C PRO A 91 -1.26 -8.18 13.92
N PRO A 92 -1.55 -7.16 14.74
CA PRO A 92 -2.32 -5.99 14.31
C PRO A 92 -1.62 -5.22 13.18
N VAL A 93 -2.38 -4.90 12.14
CA VAL A 93 -1.96 -4.10 10.98
C VAL A 93 -2.90 -2.90 10.84
N ALA A 94 -2.35 -1.73 10.49
CA ALA A 94 -3.18 -0.59 10.08
C ALA A 94 -2.42 0.34 9.14
N SER A 95 -3.17 1.13 8.37
CA SER A 95 -2.60 2.19 7.55
C SER A 95 -2.55 3.51 8.33
N PHE A 96 -1.59 4.36 8.00
CA PHE A 96 -1.36 5.59 8.74
C PHE A 96 -1.02 6.74 7.82
N GLY A 97 -1.64 7.89 8.07
CA GLY A 97 -1.25 9.15 7.47
C GLY A 97 -0.29 9.96 8.33
N PHE A 98 0.46 10.83 7.67
CA PHE A 98 1.34 11.81 8.29
C PHE A 98 1.28 13.13 7.54
N ARG A 99 1.65 14.21 8.24
CA ARG A 99 1.73 15.57 7.71
C ARG A 99 3.17 16.00 7.50
N LEU A 100 3.43 16.67 6.38
CA LEU A 100 4.68 17.34 6.09
C LEU A 100 4.94 18.46 7.11
N GLN A 101 6.14 18.46 7.68
CA GLN A 101 6.62 19.43 8.65
C GLN A 101 7.52 20.48 7.99
N PRO A 102 7.76 21.64 8.64
CA PRO A 102 8.62 22.70 8.08
C PRO A 102 10.06 22.28 7.79
N ASP A 103 10.57 21.24 8.47
CA ASP A 103 11.91 20.68 8.25
C ASP A 103 11.96 19.68 7.07
N GLY A 104 10.82 19.44 6.39
CA GLY A 104 10.70 18.53 5.26
C GLY A 104 10.46 17.07 5.64
N SER A 105 10.37 16.75 6.93
CA SER A 105 9.98 15.42 7.42
C SER A 105 8.46 15.23 7.44
N TYR A 106 8.01 13.99 7.53
CA TYR A 106 6.60 13.68 7.80
C TYR A 106 6.45 13.25 9.26
N ALA A 107 5.50 13.85 9.97
CA ALA A 107 5.20 13.59 11.37
C ALA A 107 3.70 13.78 11.65
N GLN A 108 3.30 13.82 12.94
CA GLN A 108 1.89 13.91 13.35
C GLN A 108 1.07 12.73 12.78
N PRO A 109 1.41 11.50 13.19
CA PRO A 109 0.74 10.29 12.71
C PRO A 109 -0.75 10.30 13.06
N PHE A 110 -1.56 9.74 12.16
CA PHE A 110 -2.96 9.41 12.41
C PHE A 110 -3.30 8.09 11.72
N VAL A 111 -4.09 7.24 12.38
CA VAL A 111 -4.56 5.98 11.78
C VAL A 111 -5.65 6.23 10.74
N ILE A 112 -5.66 5.44 9.68
CA ILE A 112 -6.68 5.46 8.62
C ILE A 112 -7.00 4.03 8.16
N GLY A 113 -8.27 3.71 7.98
CA GLY A 113 -8.69 2.42 7.41
C GLY A 113 -10.00 1.89 8.00
N ILE A 114 -10.13 0.56 7.98
CA ILE A 114 -11.26 -0.19 8.54
C ILE A 114 -10.80 -0.87 9.84
N ASP A 115 -11.52 -0.62 10.92
CA ASP A 115 -11.20 -1.17 12.23
C ASP A 115 -11.75 -2.60 12.36
N ALA A 116 -10.90 -3.57 12.05
CA ALA A 116 -11.16 -5.00 12.22
C ALA A 116 -10.27 -5.59 13.34
N ASP A 117 -10.12 -4.85 14.44
CA ASP A 117 -9.09 -5.11 15.47
C ASP A 117 -7.68 -5.30 14.88
N GLY A 118 -7.37 -4.56 13.81
CA GLY A 118 -6.10 -4.67 13.08
C GLY A 118 -5.92 -5.99 12.31
N TYR A 119 -6.99 -6.70 11.94
CA TYR A 119 -6.86 -7.89 11.10
C TYR A 119 -6.34 -7.53 9.71
N SER A 120 -5.21 -8.13 9.33
CA SER A 120 -4.50 -7.83 8.09
C SER A 120 -5.33 -7.99 6.82
N TRP A 121 -6.12 -9.06 6.72
CA TRP A 121 -6.93 -9.34 5.53
C TRP A 121 -8.22 -8.53 5.48
N GLN A 122 -8.42 -7.60 6.41
CA GLN A 122 -9.52 -6.64 6.42
C GLN A 122 -9.01 -5.21 6.61
N GLN A 123 -7.75 -4.95 6.26
CA GLN A 123 -7.19 -3.61 6.16
C GLN A 123 -7.29 -3.07 4.73
N THR A 124 -7.32 -1.75 4.63
CA THR A 124 -7.24 -1.00 3.37
C THR A 124 -5.79 -0.87 2.91
N TYR A 125 -5.52 -1.14 1.64
CA TYR A 125 -4.22 -1.05 0.99
C TYR A 125 -4.30 -0.23 -0.32
N GLY A 126 -3.20 -0.03 -1.05
CA GLY A 126 -3.24 0.60 -2.39
C GLY A 126 -3.86 2.00 -2.43
N PHE A 127 -3.45 2.92 -1.54
CA PHE A 127 -4.09 4.23 -1.47
C PHE A 127 -3.72 5.11 -2.67
N THR A 128 -4.67 5.92 -3.14
CA THR A 128 -4.40 7.04 -4.05
C THR A 128 -5.26 8.26 -3.76
N PHE A 129 -4.72 9.46 -3.95
CA PHE A 129 -5.47 10.71 -3.83
C PHE A 129 -6.07 11.17 -5.16
N ASP A 130 -7.40 11.39 -5.21
CA ASP A 130 -8.05 12.11 -6.32
C ASP A 130 -7.81 13.62 -6.19
N TRP A 131 -8.05 14.14 -4.98
CA TRP A 131 -7.79 15.54 -4.67
C TRP A 131 -7.59 15.76 -3.17
N THR A 132 -6.94 16.87 -2.84
CA THR A 132 -6.83 17.40 -1.47
C THR A 132 -7.20 18.88 -1.42
N PHE A 133 -7.85 19.29 -0.34
CA PHE A 133 -8.14 20.68 -0.05
C PHE A 133 -8.07 20.94 1.46
N GLY A 134 -7.02 21.64 1.90
CA GLY A 134 -6.76 21.84 3.31
C GLY A 134 -6.41 20.51 3.98
N ASP A 135 -7.30 20.03 4.85
CA ASP A 135 -7.19 18.72 5.49
C ASP A 135 -8.27 17.74 4.99
N PHE A 136 -9.07 18.12 3.99
CA PHE A 136 -10.04 17.23 3.35
C PHE A 136 -9.42 16.57 2.12
N ALA A 137 -9.76 15.31 1.89
CA ALA A 137 -9.31 14.56 0.73
C ALA A 137 -10.38 13.63 0.19
N SER A 138 -10.35 13.40 -1.12
CA SER A 138 -10.97 12.24 -1.74
C SER A 138 -9.86 11.24 -2.03
N ILE A 139 -10.01 10.04 -1.48
CA ILE A 139 -9.05 8.95 -1.65
C ILE A 139 -9.74 7.77 -2.32
N PHE A 140 -8.98 7.01 -3.09
CA PHE A 140 -9.30 5.64 -3.45
C PHE A 140 -8.34 4.69 -2.74
N PHE A 141 -8.78 3.47 -2.50
CA PHE A 141 -7.99 2.43 -1.87
C PHE A 141 -8.56 1.06 -2.26
N SER A 142 -7.77 0.03 -2.06
CA SER A 142 -8.19 -1.36 -2.20
C SER A 142 -8.58 -1.97 -0.87
N TRP A 143 -9.62 -2.80 -0.89
CA TRP A 143 -10.07 -3.57 0.27
C TRP A 143 -10.96 -4.73 -0.17
N ASN A 144 -10.65 -5.93 0.33
CA ASN A 144 -11.40 -7.14 0.03
C ASN A 144 -12.53 -7.32 1.08
N GLU A 145 -13.79 -7.20 0.64
CA GLU A 145 -14.95 -7.27 1.54
C GLU A 145 -15.17 -8.69 2.06
N LEU A 146 -15.14 -8.86 3.39
CA LEU A 146 -15.39 -10.16 4.00
C LEU A 146 -16.82 -10.64 3.70
N GLY A 147 -16.93 -11.73 2.97
CA GLY A 147 -18.22 -12.36 2.69
C GLY A 147 -19.00 -11.69 1.56
N GLU A 148 -18.31 -10.95 0.67
CA GLU A 148 -18.89 -10.49 -0.59
C GLU A 148 -19.47 -11.68 -1.39
N GLN A 149 -20.74 -11.58 -1.79
CA GLN A 149 -21.45 -12.64 -2.52
C GLN A 149 -22.45 -12.05 -3.55
N PRO A 150 -22.25 -12.28 -4.87
CA PRO A 150 -21.07 -12.89 -5.48
C PRO A 150 -19.85 -11.96 -5.36
N GLU A 151 -18.65 -12.54 -5.27
CA GLU A 151 -17.39 -11.81 -5.40
C GLU A 151 -17.37 -11.05 -6.74
N THR A 152 -17.20 -9.73 -6.69
CA THR A 152 -17.06 -8.90 -7.90
C THR A 152 -15.61 -8.79 -8.34
N ASN A 153 -14.67 -9.16 -7.46
CA ASN A 153 -13.23 -9.06 -7.59
C ASN A 153 -12.76 -7.64 -7.96
N ASN A 154 -13.57 -6.65 -7.63
CA ASN A 154 -13.21 -5.25 -7.76
C ASN A 154 -13.07 -4.74 -6.35
N ASP A 155 -11.83 -4.59 -5.88
CA ASP A 155 -11.59 -4.24 -4.49
C ASP A 155 -11.43 -2.73 -4.31
N ILE A 156 -11.75 -1.93 -5.33
CA ILE A 156 -11.49 -0.50 -5.34
C ILE A 156 -12.67 0.27 -4.74
N TYR A 157 -12.38 1.06 -3.71
CA TYR A 157 -13.36 1.93 -3.04
C TYR A 157 -12.87 3.37 -2.98
N GLY A 158 -13.80 4.32 -3.05
CA GLY A 158 -13.56 5.75 -2.85
C GLY A 158 -14.17 6.24 -1.54
N ALA A 159 -13.46 7.12 -0.82
CA ALA A 159 -13.96 7.75 0.40
C ALA A 159 -13.58 9.24 0.48
N LEU A 160 -14.48 10.03 1.07
CA LEU A 160 -14.20 11.40 1.49
C LEU A 160 -13.76 11.40 2.94
N VAL A 161 -12.55 11.89 3.20
CA VAL A 161 -11.91 11.82 4.52
C VAL A 161 -11.40 13.18 4.97
N ARG A 162 -11.21 13.32 6.28
CA ARG A 162 -10.52 14.46 6.88
C ARG A 162 -9.24 13.96 7.54
N LEU A 163 -8.10 14.34 6.94
CA LEU A 163 -6.74 13.96 7.32
C LEU A 163 -6.27 14.70 8.59
N GLY A 164 -5.20 14.20 9.20
CA GLY A 164 -4.60 14.79 10.41
C GLY A 164 -5.32 14.44 11.71
N GLN A 165 -6.29 13.53 11.66
CA GLN A 165 -7.02 12.95 12.79
C GLN A 165 -7.32 11.48 12.46
N GLU A 166 -7.78 10.70 13.44
CA GLU A 166 -8.24 9.34 13.19
C GLU A 166 -9.28 9.30 12.07
N VAL A 167 -9.05 8.45 11.07
CA VAL A 167 -9.94 8.25 9.92
C VAL A 167 -10.45 6.80 9.92
N LYS A 168 -11.56 6.58 10.63
CA LYS A 168 -12.27 5.30 10.61
C LYS A 168 -13.30 5.28 9.48
N ILE A 169 -12.98 4.55 8.40
CA ILE A 169 -13.79 4.40 7.18
C ILE A 169 -14.95 3.42 7.41
N GLY A 170 -14.71 2.40 8.23
CA GLY A 170 -15.69 1.43 8.72
C GLY A 170 -15.11 0.68 9.91
N GLU A 171 -15.91 -0.20 10.52
CA GLU A 171 -15.46 -1.08 11.60
C GLU A 171 -16.24 -2.39 11.59
N TYR A 172 -15.64 -3.43 12.14
CA TYR A 172 -16.30 -4.71 12.33
C TYR A 172 -16.81 -4.86 13.76
N GLN A 173 -18.03 -5.37 13.87
CA GLN A 173 -18.62 -5.81 15.11
C GLN A 173 -19.36 -7.13 14.87
N ASP A 174 -19.06 -8.16 15.66
CA ASP A 174 -19.71 -9.48 15.56
C ASP A 174 -19.67 -10.07 14.14
N ALA A 175 -18.52 -9.94 13.47
CA ALA A 175 -18.26 -10.32 12.08
C ALA A 175 -19.13 -9.60 11.03
N GLN A 176 -19.68 -8.44 11.38
CA GLN A 176 -20.42 -7.58 10.47
C GLN A 176 -19.72 -6.24 10.31
N LEU A 177 -19.58 -5.79 9.06
CA LEU A 177 -19.13 -4.45 8.76
C LEU A 177 -20.24 -3.46 9.08
N ILE A 178 -19.92 -2.47 9.90
CA ILE A 178 -20.81 -1.38 10.29
C ILE A 178 -20.16 -0.03 10.03
N ASN A 179 -20.98 1.02 9.95
CA ASN A 179 -20.53 2.40 9.78
C ASN A 179 -19.60 2.63 8.57
N PHE A 180 -19.69 1.78 7.54
CA PHE A 180 -18.88 1.89 6.33
C PHE A 180 -19.30 3.10 5.49
N LYS A 181 -18.32 3.93 5.12
CA LYS A 181 -18.55 5.22 4.45
C LYS A 181 -17.97 5.29 3.04
N ALA A 182 -17.29 4.24 2.58
CA ALA A 182 -16.72 4.22 1.26
C ALA A 182 -17.75 3.77 0.22
N VAL A 183 -17.50 4.13 -1.03
CA VAL A 183 -18.33 3.78 -2.18
C VAL A 183 -17.46 2.95 -3.12
N LYS A 184 -17.94 1.77 -3.49
CA LYS A 184 -17.26 0.90 -4.46
C LYS A 184 -17.15 1.62 -5.81
N ALA A 185 -15.96 1.65 -6.39
CA ALA A 185 -15.78 2.14 -7.76
C ALA A 185 -16.49 1.17 -8.71
N ASN A 186 -17.32 1.66 -9.63
CA ASN A 186 -18.03 0.78 -10.55
C ASN A 186 -17.17 0.52 -11.80
N ILE A 187 -16.40 -0.56 -11.75
CA ILE A 187 -15.53 -1.03 -12.84
C ILE A 187 -15.95 -2.46 -13.18
N ASP A 188 -16.35 -2.69 -14.43
CA ASP A 188 -16.73 -4.02 -14.91
C ASP A 188 -15.47 -4.80 -15.36
N PRO A 189 -15.10 -5.91 -14.71
CA PRO A 189 -13.90 -6.69 -15.06
C PRO A 189 -13.99 -7.48 -16.36
N ILE A 190 -15.20 -7.77 -16.84
CA ILE A 190 -15.44 -8.69 -17.95
C ILE A 190 -14.64 -8.33 -19.22
N PRO A 191 -14.53 -7.05 -19.63
CA PRO A 191 -13.86 -6.67 -20.88
C PRO A 191 -12.36 -7.01 -20.96
N VAL A 192 -11.65 -7.07 -19.83
CA VAL A 192 -10.19 -7.31 -19.82
C VAL A 192 -9.81 -8.72 -19.39
N CYS A 193 -10.68 -9.39 -18.64
CA CYS A 193 -10.36 -10.68 -18.02
C CYS A 193 -11.08 -11.88 -18.64
N GLY A 194 -12.24 -11.65 -19.28
CA GLY A 194 -13.05 -12.73 -19.87
C GLY A 194 -13.61 -13.77 -18.88
N GLN A 195 -13.15 -13.81 -17.62
CA GLN A 195 -13.57 -14.72 -16.54
C GLN A 195 -13.62 -14.00 -15.18
N LEU A 196 -14.37 -14.59 -14.23
CA LEU A 196 -14.70 -14.07 -12.90
C LEU A 196 -13.58 -14.19 -11.84
N ASP A 197 -12.33 -14.47 -12.21
CA ASP A 197 -11.24 -14.68 -11.22
C ASP A 197 -10.21 -13.53 -11.22
N CYS A 198 -10.59 -12.32 -11.63
CA CYS A 198 -9.70 -11.16 -11.74
C CYS A 198 -9.90 -10.19 -10.58
N GLU A 199 -9.01 -10.21 -9.59
CA GLU A 199 -9.01 -9.26 -8.48
C GLU A 199 -8.26 -7.98 -8.85
N PHE A 200 -8.99 -6.87 -8.93
CA PHE A 200 -8.41 -5.55 -9.21
C PHE A 200 -8.14 -4.79 -7.93
N GLY A 201 -6.91 -4.31 -7.82
CA GLY A 201 -6.40 -3.60 -6.67
C GLY A 201 -5.60 -2.36 -7.06
N ASN A 202 -4.75 -1.94 -6.13
CA ASN A 202 -3.80 -0.82 -6.20
C ASN A 202 -4.19 0.33 -7.16
N PRO A 203 -5.30 1.05 -6.89
CA PRO A 203 -5.77 2.13 -7.75
C PRO A 203 -4.76 3.28 -7.76
N ASN A 204 -4.54 3.86 -8.94
CA ASN A 204 -4.04 5.22 -9.11
C ASN A 204 -5.03 6.05 -9.90
N ILE A 205 -5.52 7.12 -9.28
CA ILE A 205 -6.54 7.98 -9.87
C ILE A 205 -5.88 9.23 -10.47
N THR A 206 -6.36 9.61 -11.65
CA THR A 206 -6.03 10.86 -12.33
C THR A 206 -7.32 11.61 -12.68
N PRO A 207 -7.26 12.88 -13.11
CA PRO A 207 -8.45 13.63 -13.48
C PRO A 207 -9.32 12.96 -14.56
N THR A 208 -8.72 12.10 -15.40
CA THR A 208 -9.38 11.50 -16.56
C THR A 208 -9.48 9.98 -16.50
N ARG A 209 -8.75 9.29 -15.62
CA ARG A 209 -8.64 7.82 -15.61
C ARG A 209 -8.36 7.28 -14.23
N ILE A 210 -8.77 6.04 -14.00
CA ILE A 210 -8.22 5.19 -12.95
C ILE A 210 -7.32 4.14 -13.59
N TRP A 211 -6.16 3.92 -12.99
CA TRP A 211 -5.19 2.87 -13.32
C TRP A 211 -5.19 1.87 -12.19
N PHE A 212 -5.01 0.60 -12.49
CA PHE A 212 -5.01 -0.47 -11.49
C PHE A 212 -4.31 -1.70 -12.05
N ASP A 213 -3.94 -2.62 -11.18
CA ASP A 213 -3.35 -3.90 -11.53
C ASP A 213 -4.29 -5.07 -11.17
N ASN A 214 -3.76 -6.29 -11.27
CA ASN A 214 -4.46 -7.51 -10.93
C ASN A 214 -3.66 -8.29 -9.90
N GLU A 215 -4.27 -8.55 -8.75
CA GLU A 215 -3.67 -9.20 -7.58
C GLU A 215 -3.52 -10.73 -7.75
N ARG A 216 -4.11 -11.32 -8.81
CA ARG A 216 -4.27 -12.79 -8.92
C ARG A 216 -3.88 -13.43 -10.26
N GLN A 217 -3.60 -12.68 -11.34
CA GLN A 217 -3.50 -13.28 -12.69
C GLN A 217 -2.26 -12.93 -13.52
N SER A 218 -2.32 -13.36 -14.80
CA SER A 218 -1.33 -13.20 -15.85
C SER A 218 -1.06 -11.73 -16.19
N ASP A 219 -2.06 -10.95 -16.60
CA ASP A 219 -1.87 -9.56 -16.98
C ASP A 219 -2.00 -8.64 -15.75
N ASP A 220 -1.21 -7.58 -15.71
CA ASP A 220 -0.86 -6.79 -14.53
C ASP A 220 -1.14 -5.28 -14.64
N LEU A 221 -1.47 -4.71 -15.81
CA LEU A 221 -1.68 -3.26 -15.96
C LEU A 221 -2.92 -2.92 -16.76
N PHE A 222 -3.83 -2.18 -16.13
CA PHE A 222 -5.12 -1.79 -16.68
C PHE A 222 -5.44 -0.33 -16.41
N PHE A 223 -6.40 0.20 -17.18
CA PHE A 223 -6.99 1.51 -16.92
C PHE A 223 -8.46 1.55 -17.33
N ALA A 224 -9.22 2.46 -16.73
CA ALA A 224 -10.56 2.83 -17.18
C ALA A 224 -10.69 4.35 -17.29
N ASP A 225 -11.35 4.82 -18.34
CA ASP A 225 -11.61 6.25 -18.55
C ASP A 225 -12.71 6.72 -17.58
N ARG A 226 -12.51 7.87 -16.93
CA ARG A 226 -13.47 8.47 -16.00
C ARG A 226 -14.64 9.07 -16.77
N ILE A 227 -15.87 8.71 -16.40
CA ILE A 227 -17.13 9.17 -16.99
C ILE A 227 -17.97 9.81 -15.88
N GLY A 228 -17.72 11.10 -15.64
CA GLY A 228 -18.34 11.82 -14.53
C GLY A 228 -17.84 11.30 -13.18
N ALA A 229 -18.74 10.72 -12.38
CA ALA A 229 -18.42 10.09 -11.10
C ALA A 229 -18.11 8.58 -11.22
N ASP A 230 -18.25 8.02 -12.42
CA ASP A 230 -18.10 6.59 -12.70
C ASP A 230 -16.90 6.33 -13.63
N PHE A 231 -16.67 5.07 -13.99
CA PHE A 231 -15.63 4.63 -14.90
C PHE A 231 -16.22 3.83 -16.09
N GLY A 232 -15.61 4.01 -17.25
CA GLY A 232 -15.94 3.23 -18.44
C GLY A 232 -15.41 1.79 -18.35
N PRO A 233 -15.66 0.99 -19.40
CA PRO A 233 -15.07 -0.35 -19.52
C PRO A 233 -13.54 -0.28 -19.43
N PRO A 234 -12.91 -1.14 -18.63
CA PRO A 234 -11.46 -1.15 -18.51
C PRO A 234 -10.80 -1.65 -19.80
N LYS A 235 -9.55 -1.25 -19.97
CA LYS A 235 -8.67 -1.59 -21.09
C LYS A 235 -7.32 -2.02 -20.54
N ARG A 236 -6.71 -2.99 -21.20
CA ARG A 236 -5.34 -3.43 -20.91
C ARG A 236 -4.33 -2.40 -21.42
N VAL A 237 -3.29 -2.15 -20.63
CA VAL A 237 -2.10 -1.41 -21.08
C VAL A 237 -1.20 -2.38 -21.85
N PRO A 238 -0.70 -2.03 -23.05
CA PRO A 238 0.12 -2.94 -23.87
C PRO A 238 1.50 -3.26 -23.27
N LEU A 239 1.93 -2.50 -22.24
CA LEU A 239 3.10 -2.78 -21.41
C LEU A 239 2.88 -3.90 -20.39
N SER A 240 1.64 -4.37 -20.26
CA SER A 240 1.28 -5.43 -19.34
C SER A 240 1.92 -6.77 -19.74
N VAL A 241 2.52 -7.46 -18.78
CA VAL A 241 3.28 -8.70 -19.01
C VAL A 241 2.70 -9.86 -18.21
N VAL A 242 2.47 -10.97 -18.92
CA VAL A 242 2.00 -12.22 -18.32
C VAL A 242 2.96 -12.72 -17.23
N GLY A 243 2.49 -12.80 -15.98
CA GLY A 243 3.20 -13.39 -14.86
C GLY A 243 4.23 -12.48 -14.19
N ARG A 244 4.18 -11.17 -14.45
CA ARG A 244 5.02 -10.17 -13.74
C ARG A 244 4.68 -10.11 -12.24
N GLY A 245 3.44 -10.42 -11.88
CA GLY A 245 2.89 -10.20 -10.54
C GLY A 245 2.24 -8.83 -10.43
N GLU A 246 2.06 -8.37 -9.20
CA GLU A 246 1.54 -7.03 -8.88
C GLU A 246 2.41 -5.94 -9.52
N SER A 247 1.79 -4.90 -10.06
CA SER A 247 2.48 -3.82 -10.77
C SER A 247 2.23 -2.46 -10.17
N MET A 248 1.16 -2.28 -9.42
CA MET A 248 0.93 -1.10 -8.58
C MET A 248 1.14 0.22 -9.33
N PRO A 249 0.32 0.50 -10.37
CA PRO A 249 0.57 1.61 -11.28
C PRO A 249 0.44 2.96 -10.59
N HIS A 250 1.28 3.92 -10.97
CA HIS A 250 1.17 5.32 -10.58
C HIS A 250 1.44 6.23 -11.77
N PHE A 251 0.45 7.00 -12.19
CA PHE A 251 0.53 7.87 -13.35
C PHE A 251 0.74 9.32 -12.94
N LYS A 252 1.81 9.95 -13.46
CA LYS A 252 2.10 11.37 -13.20
C LYS A 252 2.50 12.09 -14.49
N GLY A 253 1.74 13.13 -14.83
CA GLY A 253 1.95 13.84 -16.09
C GLY A 253 1.64 12.92 -17.26
N ASN A 254 2.68 12.51 -17.98
CA ASN A 254 2.60 11.55 -19.08
C ASN A 254 3.33 10.23 -18.78
N THR A 255 3.87 10.05 -17.57
CA THR A 255 4.69 8.88 -17.24
C THR A 255 3.91 7.94 -16.34
N LEU A 256 3.85 6.67 -16.73
CA LEU A 256 3.41 5.57 -15.87
C LEU A 256 4.63 5.02 -15.13
N TYR A 257 4.56 5.03 -13.81
CA TYR A 257 5.51 4.37 -12.90
C TYR A 257 4.84 3.12 -12.35
N TYR A 258 5.59 2.03 -12.21
CA TYR A 258 5.03 0.76 -11.74
C TYR A 258 6.15 -0.12 -11.19
N MET A 259 5.77 -1.04 -10.31
CA MET A 259 6.62 -2.14 -9.90
C MET A 259 6.86 -3.06 -11.10
N CYS A 260 8.12 -3.45 -11.30
CA CYS A 260 8.50 -4.42 -12.31
C CYS A 260 9.46 -5.46 -11.71
N ASP A 261 8.99 -6.69 -11.62
CA ASP A 261 9.61 -7.76 -10.84
C ASP A 261 9.81 -7.35 -9.37
N THR A 262 11.04 -6.99 -8.99
CA THR A 262 11.40 -6.51 -7.64
C THR A 262 12.00 -5.09 -7.68
N GLY A 263 11.86 -4.40 -8.81
CA GLY A 263 12.35 -3.05 -9.06
C GLY A 263 11.23 -2.08 -9.44
N LEU A 264 11.62 -0.89 -9.89
CA LEU A 264 10.70 0.14 -10.38
C LEU A 264 10.99 0.42 -11.85
N CYS A 265 9.93 0.50 -12.64
CA CYS A 265 9.95 0.84 -14.05
C CYS A 265 9.14 2.10 -14.33
N ALA A 266 9.43 2.70 -15.49
CA ALA A 266 8.68 3.81 -16.01
C ALA A 266 8.56 3.74 -17.54
N ALA A 267 7.42 4.14 -18.06
CA ALA A 267 7.18 4.31 -19.49
C ALA A 267 6.41 5.61 -19.73
N ASP A 268 6.79 6.35 -20.78
CA ASP A 268 6.16 7.61 -21.14
C ASP A 268 5.07 7.36 -22.18
N LEU A 269 3.87 7.86 -21.91
CA LEU A 269 2.76 7.92 -22.85
C LEU A 269 2.92 9.19 -23.70
N THR A 270 2.83 9.05 -25.01
CA THR A 270 2.78 10.20 -25.92
C THR A 270 1.57 11.08 -25.58
N GLU A 271 1.78 12.40 -25.48
CA GLU A 271 0.73 13.33 -25.05
C GLU A 271 -0.53 13.21 -25.92
N GLY A 272 -1.68 12.99 -25.26
CA GLY A 272 -2.97 12.84 -25.93
C GLY A 272 -3.19 11.53 -26.68
N ALA A 273 -2.22 10.60 -26.66
CA ALA A 273 -2.35 9.30 -27.30
C ALA A 273 -3.24 8.34 -26.52
N ASP A 274 -3.70 7.27 -27.19
CA ASP A 274 -4.50 6.21 -26.58
C ASP A 274 -3.59 5.25 -25.78
N PRO A 275 -3.76 5.12 -24.46
CA PRO A 275 -2.93 4.21 -23.67
C PRO A 275 -3.11 2.73 -24.00
N ALA A 276 -4.14 2.34 -24.75
CA ALA A 276 -4.35 0.96 -25.19
C ALA A 276 -3.48 0.54 -26.40
N LEU A 277 -2.81 1.49 -27.06
CA LEU A 277 -2.00 1.23 -28.26
C LEU A 277 -0.51 1.17 -27.91
N LEU A 278 0.19 0.14 -28.39
CA LEU A 278 1.61 -0.07 -28.07
C LEU A 278 2.47 1.09 -28.59
N GLU A 279 2.17 1.60 -29.78
CA GLU A 279 2.85 2.73 -30.40
C GLU A 279 2.71 4.06 -29.65
N SER A 280 1.77 4.15 -28.71
CA SER A 280 1.61 5.33 -27.86
C SER A 280 2.71 5.43 -26.80
N TRP A 281 3.38 4.33 -26.47
CA TRP A 281 4.30 4.24 -25.35
C TRP A 281 5.76 4.29 -25.78
N SER A 282 6.59 4.89 -24.93
CA SER A 282 8.03 4.67 -24.98
C SER A 282 8.38 3.23 -24.62
N GLU A 283 9.61 2.83 -24.91
CA GLU A 283 10.18 1.63 -24.30
C GLU A 283 10.14 1.75 -22.77
N GLU A 284 9.92 0.62 -22.10
CA GLU A 284 10.00 0.49 -20.65
C GLU A 284 11.43 0.78 -20.19
N ARG A 285 11.56 1.61 -19.15
CA ARG A 285 12.85 1.97 -18.55
C ARG A 285 12.85 1.56 -17.10
N GLN A 286 13.83 0.76 -16.70
CA GLN A 286 14.07 0.47 -15.30
C GLN A 286 14.70 1.69 -14.62
N ILE A 287 13.96 2.29 -13.69
CA ILE A 287 14.42 3.45 -12.91
C ILE A 287 15.10 3.04 -11.61
N MET A 288 14.77 1.86 -11.08
CA MET A 288 15.48 1.23 -9.97
C MET A 288 15.58 -0.27 -10.22
N ALA A 289 16.82 -0.78 -10.24
CA ALA A 289 17.06 -2.22 -10.40
C ALA A 289 16.90 -2.97 -9.07
N PRO A 290 16.49 -4.26 -9.11
CA PRO A 290 16.60 -5.16 -7.97
C PRO A 290 18.01 -5.17 -7.39
N LEU A 291 18.16 -5.36 -6.07
CA LEU A 291 19.46 -5.46 -5.40
C LEU A 291 20.32 -4.18 -5.43
N THR A 292 19.71 -3.02 -5.68
CA THR A 292 20.41 -1.72 -5.62
C THR A 292 21.08 -1.55 -4.25
N LEU A 293 22.41 -1.39 -4.26
CA LEU A 293 23.18 -1.04 -3.07
C LEU A 293 22.82 0.39 -2.67
N LEU A 294 22.28 0.57 -1.46
CA LEU A 294 22.04 1.90 -0.94
C LEU A 294 23.38 2.51 -0.52
N PRO A 295 23.76 3.69 -1.05
CA PRO A 295 25.04 4.32 -0.73
C PRO A 295 25.08 4.95 0.68
N TRP A 296 23.96 4.93 1.40
CA TRP A 296 23.86 5.46 2.75
C TRP A 296 23.81 4.36 3.81
N THR A 297 24.41 4.67 4.95
CA THR A 297 24.40 3.84 6.14
C THR A 297 23.00 3.80 6.72
N ILE A 298 22.36 2.63 6.74
CA ILE A 298 21.14 2.44 7.51
C ILE A 298 21.55 2.40 8.98
N ASN A 299 20.74 2.99 9.87
CA ASN A 299 20.94 3.16 11.31
C ASN A 299 21.96 2.17 11.93
N ALA A 300 22.95 2.72 12.64
CA ALA A 300 24.03 2.00 13.33
C ALA A 300 25.18 1.44 12.45
N GLY A 301 25.57 2.12 11.37
CA GLY A 301 26.83 1.77 10.68
C GLY A 301 26.71 0.65 9.65
N ARG A 302 25.49 0.24 9.26
CA ARG A 302 25.26 -1.00 8.51
C ARG A 302 25.06 -0.74 7.02
N ALA A 303 25.69 -1.58 6.20
CA ALA A 303 25.43 -1.68 4.77
C ALA A 303 24.34 -2.72 4.51
N GLY A 304 23.43 -2.41 3.60
CA GLY A 304 22.35 -3.30 3.16
C GLY A 304 22.07 -3.10 1.66
N ARG A 305 21.26 -4.01 1.10
CA ARG A 305 20.78 -3.90 -0.29
C ARG A 305 19.26 -3.88 -0.31
N VAL A 306 18.67 -3.07 -1.19
CA VAL A 306 17.23 -3.13 -1.47
C VAL A 306 16.96 -4.41 -2.24
N VAL A 307 16.16 -5.32 -1.70
CA VAL A 307 15.85 -6.60 -2.37
C VAL A 307 14.50 -6.61 -3.07
N ALA A 308 13.61 -5.71 -2.67
CA ALA A 308 12.35 -5.44 -3.33
C ALA A 308 11.92 -4.00 -3.01
N VAL A 309 11.05 -3.46 -3.84
CA VAL A 309 10.38 -2.17 -3.71
C VAL A 309 8.88 -2.40 -3.77
N SER A 310 8.10 -1.44 -3.28
CA SER A 310 6.64 -1.47 -3.37
C SER A 310 6.10 -0.27 -4.12
N GLU A 311 4.78 -0.06 -4.03
CA GLU A 311 4.03 0.92 -4.82
C GLU A 311 4.75 2.27 -4.94
N PRO A 312 5.01 2.74 -6.17
CA PRO A 312 5.54 4.07 -6.37
C PRO A 312 4.47 5.13 -6.14
N SER A 313 4.87 6.28 -5.62
CA SER A 313 4.03 7.48 -5.58
C SER A 313 4.82 8.74 -5.83
N LEU A 314 4.22 9.74 -6.51
CA LEU A 314 4.93 10.95 -6.92
C LEU A 314 4.24 12.23 -6.48
N ALA A 315 5.00 13.11 -5.83
CA ALA A 315 4.57 14.48 -5.53
C ALA A 315 5.57 15.52 -6.00
N THR A 316 5.03 16.65 -6.43
CA THR A 316 5.79 17.87 -6.66
C THR A 316 5.82 18.65 -5.37
N ILE A 317 7.01 18.83 -4.79
CA ILE A 317 7.21 19.53 -3.52
C ILE A 317 8.01 20.79 -3.78
N ARG A 318 7.49 21.91 -3.28
CA ARG A 318 8.17 23.21 -3.35
C ARG A 318 9.23 23.30 -2.27
N GLU A 319 10.48 23.44 -2.69
CA GLU A 319 11.63 23.68 -1.83
C GLU A 319 12.18 25.08 -2.09
N GLY A 320 11.78 26.02 -1.23
CA GLY A 320 12.05 27.44 -1.44
C GLY A 320 11.32 27.98 -2.68
N GLN A 321 12.08 28.28 -3.73
CA GLN A 321 11.53 28.80 -5.00
C GLN A 321 11.55 27.77 -6.15
N VAL A 322 11.91 26.52 -5.86
CA VAL A 322 12.04 25.47 -6.87
C VAL A 322 11.06 24.35 -6.56
N ASP A 323 10.27 23.97 -7.55
CA ASP A 323 9.44 22.77 -7.48
C ASP A 323 10.29 21.57 -7.89
N LYS A 324 10.29 20.52 -7.06
CA LYS A 324 10.99 19.27 -7.33
C LYS A 324 10.01 18.12 -7.33
N LEU A 325 10.16 17.22 -8.30
CA LEU A 325 9.41 15.96 -8.34
C LEU A 325 10.13 14.94 -7.46
N TYR A 326 9.38 14.34 -6.53
CA TYR A 326 9.86 13.29 -5.64
C TYR A 326 9.11 12.00 -5.91
N LEU A 327 9.85 10.92 -6.01
CA LEU A 327 9.34 9.56 -6.01
C LEU A 327 9.46 8.96 -4.61
N TYR A 328 8.37 8.40 -4.14
CA TYR A 328 8.19 7.67 -2.90
C TYR A 328 7.94 6.20 -3.24
N PHE A 329 8.46 5.29 -2.41
CA PHE A 329 8.29 3.84 -2.58
C PHE A 329 8.64 3.15 -1.26
N GLY A 330 7.96 2.07 -0.92
CA GLY A 330 8.43 1.16 0.12
C GLY A 330 9.62 0.35 -0.39
N TYR A 331 10.50 -0.10 0.49
CA TYR A 331 11.60 -0.98 0.12
C TYR A 331 11.94 -1.96 1.22
N ILE A 332 12.26 -3.19 0.83
CA ILE A 332 12.78 -4.23 1.72
C ILE A 332 14.30 -4.17 1.69
N THR A 333 14.92 -4.17 2.86
CA THR A 333 16.37 -4.31 2.95
C THR A 333 16.78 -5.70 3.38
N GLN A 334 17.83 -6.22 2.76
CA GLN A 334 18.57 -7.33 3.34
C GLN A 334 19.81 -6.78 4.01
N THR A 335 19.88 -6.96 5.33
CA THR A 335 21.01 -6.55 6.17
C THR A 335 21.92 -7.73 6.48
N GLN A 336 23.24 -7.52 6.49
CA GLN A 336 24.19 -8.54 6.93
C GLN A 336 24.50 -8.38 8.42
N TYR A 337 24.28 -9.43 9.21
CA TYR A 337 24.66 -9.48 10.62
C TYR A 337 25.98 -10.27 10.78
N GLY A 338 27.08 -9.57 11.08
CA GLY A 338 28.35 -10.22 11.44
C GLY A 338 28.89 -11.22 10.41
N THR A 339 29.54 -12.29 10.90
CA THR A 339 30.43 -13.17 10.11
C THR A 339 29.75 -14.31 9.33
N GLY A 340 28.45 -14.27 9.02
CA GLY A 340 27.94 -15.27 8.06
C GLY A 340 26.44 -15.43 7.86
N GLU A 341 25.58 -14.96 8.76
CA GLU A 341 24.13 -15.17 8.59
C GLU A 341 23.48 -13.93 7.95
N ARG A 342 22.89 -14.14 6.76
CA ARG A 342 22.01 -13.17 6.11
C ARG A 342 20.64 -13.35 6.71
N ASP A 343 20.34 -12.60 7.74
CA ASP A 343 18.98 -12.54 8.26
C ASP A 343 18.17 -11.55 7.42
N PHE A 344 16.97 -11.94 7.02
CA PHE A 344 16.00 -10.99 6.47
C PHE A 344 15.48 -10.16 7.65
N GLY A 345 16.15 -9.06 7.94
CA GLY A 345 15.49 -7.97 8.65
C GLY A 345 14.53 -7.33 7.68
N ALA A 346 13.28 -7.82 7.59
CA ALA A 346 12.23 -7.21 6.78
C ALA A 346 11.75 -5.89 7.40
N ASP A 347 12.70 -4.98 7.69
CA ASP A 347 12.39 -3.58 7.91
C ASP A 347 12.02 -3.04 6.53
N TRP A 348 10.73 -3.02 6.23
CA TRP A 348 10.22 -2.25 5.11
C TRP A 348 10.25 -0.79 5.50
N ALA A 349 10.87 0.03 4.68
CA ALA A 349 10.98 1.45 4.92
C ALA A 349 10.51 2.25 3.71
N VAL A 350 10.00 3.45 3.95
CA VAL A 350 9.64 4.37 2.88
C VAL A 350 10.86 5.17 2.43
N GLY A 351 11.20 5.05 1.15
CA GLY A 351 12.21 5.83 0.46
C GLY A 351 11.60 7.09 -0.17
N ARG A 352 12.44 8.11 -0.37
CA ARG A 352 12.11 9.32 -1.13
C ARG A 352 13.33 9.76 -1.94
N VAL A 353 13.19 9.90 -3.25
CA VAL A 353 14.27 10.34 -4.15
C VAL A 353 13.79 11.45 -5.09
N PRO A 354 14.59 12.50 -5.32
CA PRO A 354 14.26 13.49 -6.35
C PRO A 354 14.50 12.90 -7.74
N ILE A 355 13.53 13.05 -8.64
CA ILE A 355 13.67 12.69 -10.06
C ILE A 355 13.93 13.96 -10.87
N ARG A 356 14.86 13.88 -11.84
CA ARG A 356 15.27 15.00 -12.69
C ARG A 356 14.60 14.96 -14.05
#